data_AF-A0A2E1MJQ9-F1
#
_entry.id   AF-A0A2E1MJQ9-F1
#
_cell.length_a   1.000
_cell.length_b   1.000
_cell.length_c   1.000
_cell.angle_alpha   90.00
_cell.angle_beta   90.00
_cell.angle_gamma   90.00
#
_symmetry.space_group_name_H-M   'P 1'
#
loop_
_entity.id
_entity.type
_entity.pdbx_description
1 polymer ?
#
loop_
_entity_poly.entity_id
_entity_poly.type
_entity_poly.pdbx_seq_one_letter_code
_entity_poly.pdbx_strand_id
1 'polypeptide(L)' 'MMIRQRFGILLMIIFLPINGPLLRMSLNAFNLSLPFGEFSFFTLCIIMFMVGGIMTFTPKLKFESMSKSP' A
#
# COMPACT_ATOMS: atom_id res chain seq x y z
N MET A 1 -6.32 -6.02 14.53
CA MET A 1 -6.35 -5.03 13.43
C MET A 1 -7.41 -5.45 12.42
N MET A 2 -8.14 -4.48 11.83
CA MET A 2 -9.06 -4.78 10.72
C MET A 2 -8.30 -5.40 9.54
N ILE A 3 -8.97 -6.20 8.72
CA ILE A 3 -8.40 -6.80 7.51
C ILE A 3 -7.80 -5.73 6.57
N ARG A 4 -8.47 -4.57 6.48
CA ARG A 4 -8.01 -3.39 5.74
C ARG A 4 -6.65 -2.87 6.21
N GLN A 5 -6.44 -2.78 7.52
CA GLN A 5 -5.18 -2.30 8.09
C GLN A 5 -4.06 -3.31 7.90
N ARG A 6 -4.36 -4.62 8.02
CA ARG A 6 -3.39 -5.68 7.74
C ARG A 6 -2.92 -5.62 6.28
N PHE A 7 -3.85 -5.42 5.35
CA PHE A 7 -3.51 -5.23 3.93
C PHE A 7 -2.70 -3.95 3.69
N GLY A 8 -3.07 -2.86 4.37
CA GLY A 8 -2.32 -1.61 4.32
C GLY A 8 -0.86 -1.77 4.77
N ILE A 9 -0.63 -2.49 5.87
CA ILE A 9 0.72 -2.77 6.38
C ILE A 9 1.51 -3.62 5.37
N LEU A 10 0.89 -4.65 4.77
CA LEU A 10 1.53 -5.45 3.73
C LEU A 10 1.95 -4.61 2.52
N LEU A 11 1.05 -3.74 2.05
CA LEU A 11 1.35 -2.80 0.97
C LEU A 11 2.54 -1.90 1.31
N MET A 12 2.57 -1.35 2.52
CA MET A 12 3.68 -0.49 2.97
C MET A 12 5.02 -1.23 3.04
N ILE A 13 5.03 -2.48 3.50
CA ILE A 13 6.26 -3.28 3.59
C ILE A 13 6.75 -3.67 2.20
N ILE A 14 5.85 -4.17 1.33
CA ILE A 14 6.22 -4.65 0.00
C ILE A 14 6.68 -3.47 -0.87
N PHE A 15 5.91 -2.40 -0.96
CA PHE A 15 6.15 -1.27 -1.86
C PHE A 15 6.99 -0.13 -1.24
N LEU A 16 7.76 -0.43 -0.19
CA LEU A 16 8.71 0.52 0.34
C LEU A 16 9.64 1.01 -0.80
N PRO A 17 9.93 2.31 -0.97
CA PRO A 17 10.65 2.81 -2.14
C PRO A 17 12.02 2.14 -2.38
N ILE A 18 12.71 1.78 -1.30
CA ILE A 18 13.98 1.02 -1.35
C ILE A 18 13.82 -0.40 -1.93
N ASN A 19 12.62 -0.99 -1.81
CA ASN A 19 12.29 -2.29 -2.38
C ASN A 19 11.94 -2.21 -3.87
N GLY A 20 11.74 -1.01 -4.44
CA GLY A 20 11.40 -0.85 -5.86
C GLY A 20 12.38 -1.58 -6.80
N PRO A 21 13.70 -1.31 -6.71
CA PRO A 21 14.69 -2.04 -7.50
C PRO A 21 14.68 -3.56 -7.25
N LEU A 22 14.51 -3.99 -6.00
CA LEU A 22 14.47 -5.41 -5.62
C LEU A 22 13.25 -6.13 -6.19
N LEU A 23 12.08 -5.50 -6.16
CA LEU A 23 10.85 -6.03 -6.73
C LEU A 23 10.98 -6.20 -8.24
N ARG A 24 11.55 -5.20 -8.93
CA ARG A 24 11.76 -5.26 -10.38
C ARG A 24 12.77 -6.33 -10.77
N MET A 25 13.86 -6.45 -10.01
CA MET A 25 14.83 -7.54 -10.20
C MET A 25 14.18 -8.91 -9.99
N SER A 26 13.33 -9.03 -8.97
CA SER A 26 12.58 -10.27 -8.69
C SER A 26 11.63 -10.60 -9.85
N LEU A 27 10.86 -9.63 -10.35
CA LEU A 27 9.95 -9.84 -11.48
C LEU A 27 10.69 -10.24 -12.76
N ASN A 28 11.84 -9.62 -13.03
CA ASN A 28 12.70 -10.02 -14.14
C ASN A 28 13.21 -11.46 -13.98
N ALA A 29 13.55 -11.90 -12.75
CA ALA A 29 13.94 -13.28 -12.48
C ALA A 29 12.79 -14.29 -12.74
N PHE A 30 11.54 -13.86 -12.64
CA PHE A 30 10.35 -14.65 -13.01
C PHE A 30 9.96 -14.53 -14.49
N ASN A 31 10.82 -13.96 -15.35
CA ASN A 31 10.53 -13.65 -16.77
C ASN A 31 9.31 -12.73 -16.98
N LEU A 32 8.93 -11.96 -15.96
CA LEU A 32 7.90 -10.92 -16.06
C LEU A 32 8.58 -9.61 -16.44
N SER A 33 8.76 -9.38 -17.74
CA SER A 33 9.22 -8.10 -18.24
C SER A 33 8.11 -7.06 -18.05
N LEU A 34 8.32 -6.13 -17.14
CA LEU A 34 7.42 -5.00 -16.97
C LEU A 34 7.64 -3.99 -18.12
N PRO A 35 6.58 -3.55 -18.82
CA PRO A 35 6.69 -2.55 -19.89
C PRO A 35 6.94 -1.12 -19.36
N PHE A 36 7.16 -0.98 -18.05
CA PHE A 36 7.35 0.32 -17.38
C PHE A 36 8.83 0.67 -17.26
N GLY A 37 9.16 1.94 -17.54
CA GLY A 37 10.46 2.50 -17.26
C GLY A 37 10.78 2.52 -15.76
N GLU A 38 12.06 2.64 -15.40
CA GLU A 38 12.51 2.55 -14.01
C GLU A 38 11.85 3.61 -13.12
N PHE A 39 11.77 4.83 -13.62
CA PHE A 39 11.14 5.95 -12.95
C PHE A 39 9.64 5.69 -12.72
N SER A 40 8.94 5.18 -13.74
CA SER A 40 7.51 4.86 -13.64
C SER A 40 7.23 3.77 -12.59
N PHE A 41 8.08 2.73 -12.54
CA PHE A 41 7.95 1.68 -11.52
C PHE A 41 8.21 2.22 -10.11
N PHE A 42 9.19 3.11 -9.96
CA PHE A 42 9.47 3.77 -8.69
C PHE A 42 8.29 4.65 -8.24
N THR A 43 7.71 5.44 -9.15
CA THR A 43 6.50 6.23 -8.86
C THR A 43 5.33 5.33 -8.44
N LEU A 44 5.14 4.18 -9.09
CA LEU A 44 4.12 3.20 -8.69
C LEU A 44 4.35 2.66 -7.27
N CYS A 45 5.60 2.37 -6.88
CA CYS A 45 5.92 1.95 -5.52
C CYS A 45 5.55 3.03 -4.50
N ILE A 46 5.87 4.30 -4.77
CA ILE A 46 5.48 5.42 -3.90
C ILE A 46 3.96 5.51 -3.76
N ILE A 47 3.21 5.44 -4.88
CA ILE A 47 1.75 5.50 -4.84
C ILE A 47 1.17 4.34 -4.01
N MET A 48 1.64 3.12 -4.25
CA MET A 48 1.18 1.93 -3.51
C MET A 48 1.52 1.99 -2.03
N PHE A 49 2.69 2.52 -1.68
CA PHE A 49 3.09 2.78 -0.30
C PHE A 49 2.14 3.78 0.38
N MET A 50 1.83 4.90 -0.30
CA MET A 50 0.90 5.92 0.21
C MET A 50 -0.51 5.35 0.40
N VAL A 51 -1.00 4.54 -0.55
CA VAL A 51 -2.27 3.82 -0.43
C VAL A 51 -2.25 2.90 0.79
N GLY A 52 -1.18 2.13 0.99
CA GLY A 52 -0.99 1.30 2.17
C GLY A 52 -1.02 2.10 3.47
N GLY A 53 -0.39 3.28 3.48
CA GLY A 53 -0.43 4.24 4.59
C GLY A 53 -1.85 4.69 4.90
N ILE A 54 -2.61 5.12 3.90
CA ILE A 54 -4.01 5.51 4.07
C ILE A 54 -4.81 4.33 4.66
N MET A 55 -4.69 3.13 4.08
CA MET A 55 -5.41 1.95 4.58
C MET A 55 -5.06 1.58 6.04
N THR A 56 -3.82 1.81 6.44
CA THR A 56 -3.33 1.52 7.81
C THR A 56 -3.81 2.58 8.80
N PHE A 57 -3.65 3.85 8.46
CA PHE A 57 -3.83 4.98 9.39
C PHE A 57 -5.20 5.65 9.33
N THR A 58 -6.07 5.40 8.34
CA THR A 58 -7.43 5.96 8.38
C THR A 58 -8.14 5.43 9.63
N PRO A 59 -8.58 6.31 10.55
CA PRO A 59 -9.28 5.89 11.74
C PRO A 59 -10.63 5.25 11.37
N LYS A 60 -11.17 4.41 12.25
CA LYS A 60 -12.56 3.97 12.11
C LYS A 60 -13.43 5.23 12.21
N LEU A 61 -14.17 5.58 11.16
CA LEU A 61 -15.29 6.50 11.25
C LEU A 61 -16.35 5.81 12.12
N LYS A 62 -16.24 5.93 13.45
CA LYS A 62 -17.35 5.63 14.34
C LYS A 62 -18.33 6.77 14.17
N PHE A 63 -19.38 6.56 13.37
CA PHE A 63 -20.57 7.36 13.51
C PHE A 63 -21.19 6.96 14.86
N GLU A 64 -20.80 7.66 15.92
CA GLU A 64 -21.49 7.64 17.19
C GLU A 64 -22.87 8.25 16.91
N SER A 65 -23.83 7.42 16.52
CA SER A 65 -25.22 7.86 16.41
C SER A 65 -25.61 8.33 17.81
N MET A 66 -25.75 9.65 17.96
CA MET A 66 -26.41 10.28 19.10
C MET A 66 -27.80 9.66 19.26
N SER A 67 -27.89 8.58 20.02
CA SER A 67 -29.12 8.11 20.66
C SER A 67 -28.92 8.28 22.15
N LYS A 68 -28.71 9.53 22.56
CA LYS A 68 -28.97 9.95 23.93
C LYS A 68 -30.27 10.76 23.89
N SER A 69 -31.39 10.06 23.85
CA SER A 69 -32.67 10.64 24.29
C SER A 69 -32.84 10.34 25.78
N PRO A 70 -33.25 11.33 26.58
CA PRO A 70 -33.29 11.28 28.05
C PRO A 70 -34.29 10.27 28.61
#